data_AF-A0A9Q0EIH0-F1
#
_entry.id   AF-A0A9Q0EIH0-F1
#
_cell.length_a   1.000
_cell.length_b   1.000
_cell.length_c   1.000
_cell.angle_alpha   90.00
_cell.angle_beta   90.00
_cell.angle_gamma   90.00
#
_symmetry.space_group_name_H-M   'P 1'
#
loop_
_entity.id
_entity.type
_entity.pdbx_description
1 polymer ?
#
loop_
_entity_poly.entity_id
_entity_poly.type
_entity_poly.pdbx_seq_one_letter_code
_entity_poly.pdbx_strand_id
1 'polypeptide(L)'
;MLPGSELYRFYTVDGCSLSLCQDFKVRLEAIGQNEVKSSDQCDYLLAFCPIRTRPGIDIQETMAKCPDGKPVLLVVLHHTYDGKKVVCTNARLMTSANLMLSVDCMFYEERMLKCDHNEREFNKIEKVVGRPRSKLWNVKRALKHSCYCLVKHKMRILLLTSPLLVFFMLSKLTSRTTLLDLLSLKASSLWNYLPCFGTPFH
;
A
#
# COMPACT_ATOMS: atom_id res chain seq x y z
N MET A 1 5.10 25.57 -10.29
CA MET A 1 5.76 24.29 -10.59
C MET A 1 6.69 23.96 -9.44
N LEU A 2 6.50 22.82 -8.77
CA LEU A 2 7.40 22.39 -7.69
C LEU A 2 8.55 21.56 -8.29
N PRO A 3 9.82 21.87 -7.98
CA PRO A 3 10.97 21.12 -8.47
C PRO A 3 11.18 19.84 -7.63
N GLY A 4 11.52 18.72 -8.27
CA GLY A 4 12.08 17.55 -7.57
C GLY A 4 11.26 16.27 -7.56
N SER A 5 10.36 16.04 -8.52
CA SER A 5 9.95 14.69 -8.91
C SER A 5 10.54 14.41 -10.28
N GLU A 6 11.71 13.77 -10.34
CA GLU A 6 12.21 13.25 -11.62
C GLU A 6 11.21 12.18 -12.09
N LEU A 7 10.45 12.54 -13.13
CA LEU A 7 9.66 11.61 -13.91
C LEU A 7 10.68 10.82 -14.74
N TYR A 8 10.61 9.49 -14.69
CA TYR A 8 11.44 8.68 -15.56
C TYR A 8 10.97 8.86 -17.01
N ARG A 9 11.90 9.24 -17.86
CA ARG A 9 11.71 9.43 -19.30
C ARG A 9 12.04 8.14 -20.01
N PHE A 10 11.19 7.73 -20.93
CA PHE A 10 11.44 6.57 -21.77
C PHE A 10 11.43 6.93 -23.24
N TYR A 11 12.22 6.21 -24.03
CA TYR A 11 12.18 6.27 -25.48
C TYR A 11 11.72 4.91 -26.00
N THR A 12 10.70 4.90 -26.86
CA THR A 12 10.24 3.65 -27.49
C THR A 12 11.14 3.33 -28.66
N VAL A 13 11.78 2.16 -28.62
CA VAL A 13 12.58 1.66 -29.74
C VAL A 13 11.63 1.23 -30.86
N ASP A 14 11.94 1.63 -32.10
CA ASP A 14 11.13 1.31 -33.27
C ASP A 14 10.80 -0.19 -33.34
N GLY A 15 9.51 -0.53 -33.25
CA GLY A 15 9.13 -1.94 -33.19
C GLY A 15 7.66 -2.28 -33.05
N CYS A 16 6.79 -1.36 -32.60
CA CYS A 16 5.38 -1.69 -32.45
C CYS A 16 4.44 -0.62 -32.99
N SER A 17 3.83 -0.93 -34.14
CA SER A 17 2.76 -0.16 -34.78
C SER A 17 1.34 -0.59 -34.34
N LEU A 18 1.23 -1.50 -33.35
CA LEU A 18 -0.05 -2.01 -32.86
C LEU A 18 -0.71 -1.00 -31.91
N SER A 19 -2.04 -0.92 -31.93
CA SER A 19 -2.80 -0.07 -31.00
C SER A 19 -2.51 -0.35 -29.52
N LEU A 20 -2.27 -1.62 -29.16
CA LEU A 20 -1.91 -2.01 -27.80
C LEU A 20 -0.67 -1.30 -27.26
N CYS A 21 0.28 -0.95 -28.13
CA CYS A 21 1.51 -0.30 -27.70
C CYS A 21 1.25 1.14 -27.30
N GLN A 22 0.32 1.81 -27.97
CA GLN A 22 -0.16 3.12 -27.55
C GLN A 22 -0.90 3.05 -26.21
N ASP A 23 -1.80 2.09 -26.05
CA ASP A 23 -2.53 1.90 -24.78
C ASP A 23 -1.56 1.63 -23.61
N PHE A 24 -0.51 0.85 -23.86
CA PHE A 24 0.52 0.57 -22.87
C PHE A 24 1.31 1.82 -22.48
N LYS A 25 1.67 2.67 -23.45
CA LYS A 25 2.35 3.95 -23.20
C LYS A 25 1.48 4.90 -22.38
N VAL A 26 0.19 5.04 -22.72
CA VAL A 26 -0.77 5.84 -21.94
C VAL A 26 -0.84 5.34 -20.50
N ARG A 27 -0.77 4.03 -20.28
CA ARG A 27 -0.74 3.44 -18.95
C ARG A 27 0.56 3.75 -18.19
N LEU A 28 1.71 3.80 -18.87
CA LEU A 28 2.98 4.25 -18.28
C LEU A 28 2.94 5.74 -17.92
N GLU A 29 2.34 6.58 -18.77
CA GLU A 29 2.14 8.00 -18.50
C GLU A 29 1.28 8.23 -17.25
N ALA A 30 0.23 7.41 -17.07
CA ALA A 30 -0.64 7.47 -15.90
C ALA A 30 0.10 7.20 -14.56
N ILE A 31 1.24 6.49 -14.57
CA ILE A 31 2.06 6.23 -13.38
C ILE A 31 3.25 7.21 -13.25
N GLY A 32 3.29 8.27 -14.07
CA GLY A 32 4.29 9.34 -14.01
C GLY A 32 5.57 9.05 -14.79
N GLN A 33 5.47 8.31 -15.90
CA GLN A 33 6.56 8.19 -16.88
C GLN A 33 6.28 9.13 -18.05
N ASN A 34 7.30 9.55 -18.80
CA ASN A 34 7.11 10.40 -19.98
C ASN A 34 7.85 9.86 -21.20
N GLU A 35 7.17 9.77 -22.34
CA GLU A 35 7.84 9.44 -23.60
C GLU A 35 8.64 10.66 -24.12
N VAL A 36 9.89 10.44 -24.53
CA VAL A 36 10.74 11.45 -25.17
C VAL A 36 10.97 11.13 -26.64
N LYS A 37 11.37 12.16 -27.41
CA LYS A 37 11.55 12.06 -28.87
C LYS A 37 12.91 11.52 -29.32
N SER A 38 13.87 11.43 -28.41
CA SER A 38 15.23 10.96 -28.71
C SER A 38 15.69 9.99 -27.63
N SER A 39 16.40 8.95 -28.07
CA SER A 39 17.06 8.00 -27.18
C SER A 39 18.04 8.69 -26.23
N ASP A 40 18.62 9.84 -26.55
CA ASP A 40 19.63 10.49 -25.70
C ASP A 40 19.04 11.07 -24.42
N GLN A 41 17.77 11.49 -24.49
CA GLN A 41 17.06 12.17 -23.39
C GLN A 41 16.32 11.20 -22.46
N CYS A 42 16.30 9.92 -22.78
CA CYS A 42 15.60 8.92 -21.98
C CYS A 42 16.48 8.35 -20.87
N ASP A 43 15.83 7.98 -19.78
CA ASP A 43 16.44 7.28 -18.65
C ASP A 43 16.44 5.76 -18.90
N TYR A 44 15.47 5.24 -19.66
CA TYR A 44 15.43 3.85 -20.14
C TYR A 44 14.77 3.72 -21.52
N LEU A 45 14.98 2.57 -22.18
CA LEU A 45 14.37 2.22 -23.46
C LEU A 45 13.15 1.33 -23.24
N LEU A 46 12.05 1.62 -23.94
CA LEU A 46 10.85 0.77 -23.99
C LEU A 46 10.88 -0.03 -25.30
N ALA A 47 11.00 -1.35 -25.20
CA ALA A 47 11.06 -2.23 -26.36
C ALA A 47 9.89 -3.23 -26.34
N PHE A 48 9.11 -3.26 -27.41
CA PHE A 48 8.01 -4.21 -27.58
C PHE A 48 8.45 -5.38 -28.46
N CYS A 49 8.24 -6.61 -27.97
CA CYS A 49 8.64 -7.84 -28.64
C CYS A 49 7.43 -8.76 -28.85
N PRO A 50 6.66 -8.61 -29.94
CA PRO A 50 5.65 -9.60 -30.33
C PRO A 50 6.28 -10.94 -30.68
N ILE A 51 5.93 -11.97 -29.91
CA ILE A 51 6.36 -13.34 -30.18
C ILE A 51 5.56 -13.88 -31.36
N ARG A 52 6.25 -14.19 -32.46
CA ARG A 52 5.64 -14.76 -33.67
C ARG A 52 5.66 -16.28 -33.60
N THR A 53 6.85 -16.85 -33.63
CA THR A 53 7.05 -18.31 -33.67
C THR A 53 8.23 -18.78 -32.84
N ARG A 54 9.23 -17.92 -32.60
CA ARG A 54 10.51 -18.33 -32.00
C ARG A 54 10.92 -17.30 -30.95
N PRO A 55 10.51 -17.50 -29.68
CA PRO A 55 10.72 -16.50 -28.64
C PRO A 55 12.17 -16.04 -28.50
N GLY A 56 13.15 -16.95 -28.60
CA GLY A 56 14.56 -16.58 -28.50
C GLY A 56 15.05 -15.66 -29.62
N ILE A 57 14.61 -15.89 -30.87
CA ILE A 57 15.02 -15.08 -32.02
C ILE A 57 14.32 -13.72 -31.98
N ASP A 58 12.99 -13.72 -31.75
CA ASP A 58 12.19 -12.49 -31.69
C ASP A 58 12.74 -11.52 -30.62
N ILE A 59 13.12 -12.06 -29.45
CA ILE A 59 13.74 -11.28 -28.37
C ILE A 59 15.13 -10.76 -28.78
N GLN A 60 15.97 -11.62 -29.36
CA GLN A 60 17.32 -11.22 -29.78
C GLN A 60 17.27 -10.10 -30.83
N GLU A 61 16.40 -10.20 -31.83
CA GLU A 61 16.20 -9.17 -32.85
C GLU A 61 15.67 -7.86 -32.25
N THR A 62 14.77 -7.95 -31.27
CA THR A 62 14.24 -6.77 -30.57
C THR A 62 15.33 -6.07 -29.76
N MET A 63 16.13 -6.84 -29.02
CA MET A 63 17.23 -6.30 -28.22
C MET A 63 18.36 -5.72 -29.08
N ALA A 64 18.64 -6.31 -30.26
CA ALA A 64 19.64 -5.80 -31.19
C ALA A 64 19.32 -4.41 -31.78
N LYS A 65 18.04 -3.99 -31.75
CA LYS A 65 17.62 -2.64 -32.16
C LYS A 65 17.80 -1.60 -31.05
N CYS A 66 17.99 -2.04 -29.81
CA CYS A 66 18.15 -1.14 -28.67
C CYS A 66 19.58 -0.57 -28.67
N PRO A 67 19.75 0.75 -28.56
CA PRO A 67 21.07 1.35 -28.37
C PRO A 67 21.79 0.77 -27.13
N ASP A 68 23.09 0.51 -27.28
CA ASP A 68 23.92 0.00 -26.19
C ASP A 68 24.05 1.01 -25.03
N GLY A 69 24.24 0.49 -23.82
CA GLY A 69 24.53 1.29 -22.63
C GLY A 69 23.32 1.96 -21.97
N LYS A 70 22.10 1.75 -22.50
CA LYS A 70 20.86 2.19 -21.84
C LYS A 70 20.05 1.01 -21.32
N PRO A 71 19.47 1.13 -20.10
CA PRO A 71 18.62 0.09 -19.54
C PRO A 71 17.36 -0.13 -20.41
N VAL A 72 16.98 -1.39 -20.63
CA VAL A 72 15.83 -1.76 -21.47
C VAL A 72 14.72 -2.35 -20.61
N LEU A 73 13.51 -1.79 -20.74
CA LEU A 73 12.25 -2.40 -20.35
C LEU A 73 11.69 -3.17 -21.55
N LEU A 74 11.82 -4.50 -21.53
CA LEU A 74 11.32 -5.37 -22.59
C LEU A 74 9.90 -5.83 -22.27
N VAL A 75 8.96 -5.52 -23.16
CA VAL A 75 7.57 -5.98 -23.12
C VAL A 75 7.41 -7.09 -24.14
N VAL A 76 7.46 -8.34 -23.67
CA VAL A 76 7.25 -9.51 -24.51
C VAL A 76 5.74 -9.71 -24.69
N LEU A 77 5.27 -9.68 -25.93
CA LEU A 77 3.85 -9.74 -26.27
C LEU A 77 3.51 -11.14 -26.81
N HIS A 78 2.75 -11.89 -26.02
CA HIS A 78 2.28 -13.23 -26.35
C HIS A 78 0.88 -13.15 -26.96
N HIS A 79 0.75 -13.54 -28.23
CA HIS A 79 -0.55 -13.59 -28.89
C HIS A 79 -1.36 -14.79 -28.36
N THR A 80 -2.40 -14.52 -27.58
CA THR A 80 -3.29 -15.53 -27.02
C THR A 80 -4.61 -14.92 -26.57
N TYR A 81 -5.70 -15.67 -26.70
CA TYR A 81 -6.99 -15.30 -26.10
C TYR A 81 -7.10 -15.77 -24.64
N ASP A 82 -6.26 -16.71 -24.20
CA ASP A 82 -6.33 -17.33 -22.87
C ASP A 82 -5.46 -16.56 -21.87
N GLY A 83 -6.11 -15.71 -21.08
CA GLY A 83 -5.47 -14.95 -20.00
C GLY A 83 -4.94 -15.78 -18.83
N LYS A 84 -5.19 -17.09 -18.79
CA LYS A 84 -4.70 -18.03 -17.76
C LYS A 84 -3.58 -18.93 -18.29
N LYS A 85 -3.22 -18.82 -19.57
CA LYS A 85 -2.16 -19.61 -20.17
C LYS A 85 -0.87 -19.43 -19.36
N VAL A 86 -0.26 -20.54 -18.95
CA VAL A 86 1.06 -20.50 -18.33
C VAL A 86 2.07 -20.15 -19.41
N VAL A 87 2.55 -18.91 -19.40
CA VAL A 87 3.68 -18.49 -20.20
C VAL A 87 4.93 -18.96 -19.45
N CYS A 88 5.70 -19.87 -20.06
CA CYS A 88 7.04 -20.16 -19.55
C CYS A 88 7.86 -18.88 -19.59
N THR A 89 8.20 -18.36 -18.41
CA THR A 89 9.01 -17.15 -18.28
C THR A 89 10.36 -17.40 -18.94
N ASN A 90 10.64 -16.70 -20.05
CA ASN A 90 11.91 -16.81 -20.78
C ASN A 90 13.09 -16.14 -20.06
N ALA A 91 12.98 -15.91 -18.75
CA ALA A 91 13.99 -15.26 -17.90
C ALA A 91 15.39 -15.89 -18.00
N ARG A 92 15.51 -17.15 -18.45
CA ARG A 92 16.80 -17.83 -18.65
C ARG A 92 17.52 -17.46 -19.94
N LEU A 93 16.85 -16.87 -20.93
CA LEU A 93 17.46 -16.37 -22.18
C LEU A 93 17.95 -14.92 -22.05
N MET A 94 17.76 -14.31 -20.88
CA MET A 94 17.77 -12.87 -20.65
C MET A 94 19.01 -12.39 -19.90
N THR A 95 20.19 -12.88 -20.27
CA THR A 95 21.47 -12.41 -19.70
C THR A 95 22.11 -11.39 -20.64
N SER A 96 21.39 -10.33 -21.02
CA SER A 96 22.00 -9.18 -21.68
C SER A 96 22.28 -8.10 -20.64
N ALA A 97 23.50 -7.55 -20.63
CA ALA A 97 23.95 -6.58 -19.61
C ALA A 97 23.05 -5.33 -19.46
N ASN A 98 22.29 -4.99 -20.50
CA ASN A 98 21.45 -3.80 -20.54
C ASN A 98 19.96 -4.06 -20.20
N LEU A 99 19.56 -5.30 -19.89
CA LEU A 99 18.16 -5.59 -19.57
C LEU A 99 17.81 -5.16 -18.13
N MET A 100 16.91 -4.20 -17.99
CA MET A 100 16.44 -3.70 -16.70
C MET A 100 15.30 -4.53 -16.14
N LEU A 101 14.29 -4.78 -16.97
CA LEU A 101 13.12 -5.56 -16.61
C LEU A 101 12.55 -6.17 -17.89
N SER A 102 12.16 -7.44 -17.80
CA SER A 102 11.29 -8.06 -18.80
C SER A 102 9.94 -8.36 -18.18
N VAL A 103 8.88 -8.10 -18.95
CA VAL A 103 7.50 -8.46 -18.61
C VAL A 103 6.87 -9.26 -19.74
N ASP A 104 6.11 -10.27 -19.38
CA ASP A 104 5.42 -11.16 -20.32
C ASP A 104 3.93 -10.78 -20.40
N CYS A 105 3.55 -9.98 -21.39
CA CYS A 105 2.15 -9.55 -21.54
C CYS A 105 1.40 -10.35 -22.62
N MET A 106 0.13 -10.62 -22.37
CA MET A 106 -0.76 -11.33 -23.29
C MET A 106 -1.64 -10.35 -24.06
N PHE A 107 -1.82 -10.58 -25.35
CA PHE A 107 -2.69 -9.76 -26.19
C PHE A 107 -3.47 -10.62 -27.20
N TYR A 108 -4.63 -10.09 -27.64
CA TYR A 108 -5.48 -10.67 -28.67
C TYR A 108 -6.12 -9.52 -29.46
N GLU A 109 -6.26 -9.66 -30.79
CA GLU A 109 -6.87 -8.64 -31.66
C GLU A 109 -6.32 -7.22 -31.41
N GLU A 110 -4.99 -7.10 -31.33
CA GLU A 110 -4.28 -5.84 -31.12
C GLU A 110 -4.61 -5.10 -29.81
N ARG A 111 -5.12 -5.83 -28.81
CA ARG A 111 -5.41 -5.30 -27.47
C ARG A 111 -4.77 -6.16 -26.39
N MET A 112 -4.21 -5.50 -25.38
CA MET A 112 -3.78 -6.21 -24.17
C MET A 112 -4.97 -6.88 -23.49
N LEU A 113 -4.81 -8.14 -23.09
CA LEU A 113 -5.83 -8.82 -22.32
C LEU A 113 -6.00 -8.14 -20.96
N LYS A 114 -7.25 -7.96 -20.53
CA LYS A 114 -7.59 -7.56 -19.17
C LYS A 114 -7.61 -8.81 -18.29
N CYS A 115 -6.45 -9.20 -17.76
CA CYS A 115 -6.30 -10.37 -16.91
C CYS A 115 -5.34 -10.11 -15.75
N ASP A 116 -5.46 -10.93 -14.69
CA ASP A 116 -4.60 -10.83 -13.51
C ASP A 116 -3.12 -11.03 -13.85
N HIS A 117 -2.82 -11.78 -14.92
CA HIS A 117 -1.44 -11.97 -15.39
C HIS A 117 -0.83 -10.63 -15.84
N ASN A 118 -1.44 -9.98 -16.82
CA ASN A 118 -0.98 -8.68 -17.32
C ASN A 118 -0.94 -7.62 -16.20
N GLU A 119 -1.89 -7.67 -15.28
CA GLU A 119 -1.90 -6.78 -14.12
C GLU A 119 -0.69 -7.03 -13.20
N ARG A 120 -0.37 -8.29 -12.89
CA ARG A 120 0.84 -8.63 -12.11
C ARG A 120 2.13 -8.22 -12.82
N GLU A 121 2.21 -8.40 -14.13
CA GLU A 121 3.37 -8.00 -14.92
C GLU A 121 3.54 -6.48 -14.92
N PHE A 122 2.46 -5.73 -15.12
CA PHE A 122 2.49 -4.27 -15.05
C PHE A 122 2.87 -3.77 -13.64
N ASN A 123 2.39 -4.44 -12.59
CA ASN A 123 2.80 -4.15 -11.21
C ASN A 123 4.31 -4.35 -10.97
N LYS A 124 5.01 -5.17 -11.75
CA LYS A 124 6.49 -5.25 -11.68
C LYS A 124 7.12 -3.96 -12.20
N ILE A 125 6.59 -3.43 -13.30
CA ILE A 125 7.01 -2.15 -13.88
C ILE A 125 6.83 -1.03 -12.86
N GLU A 126 5.65 -0.97 -12.21
CA GLU A 126 5.38 0.02 -11.17
C GLU A 126 6.35 -0.06 -9.98
N LYS A 127 6.91 -1.23 -9.67
CA LYS A 127 7.90 -1.37 -8.60
C LYS A 127 9.29 -0.93 -9.02
N VAL A 128 9.63 -1.08 -10.30
CA VAL A 128 10.97 -0.76 -10.84
C VAL A 128 11.07 0.72 -11.24
N VAL A 129 10.11 1.20 -12.02
CA VAL A 129 10.11 2.59 -12.55
C VAL A 129 8.97 3.44 -12.00
N GLY A 130 7.98 2.84 -11.35
CA GLY A 130 6.79 3.53 -10.86
C GLY A 130 6.99 4.31 -9.57
N ARG A 131 6.30 5.45 -9.52
CA ARG A 131 6.31 6.54 -8.54
C ARG A 131 7.53 7.46 -8.61
N PRO A 132 7.35 8.73 -9.03
CA PRO A 132 8.17 9.78 -8.46
C PRO A 132 8.06 9.70 -6.94
N ARG A 133 9.18 9.57 -6.25
CA ARG A 133 9.24 9.62 -4.79
C ARG A 133 8.96 11.05 -4.33
N SER A 134 7.73 11.52 -4.50
CA SER A 134 7.35 12.85 -4.04
C SER A 134 7.60 12.91 -2.53
N LYS A 135 8.24 13.98 -2.04
CA LYS A 135 8.39 14.24 -0.60
C LYS A 135 7.03 14.12 0.13
N LEU A 136 5.94 14.42 -0.59
CA LEU A 136 4.55 14.25 -0.18
C LEU A 136 4.16 12.83 0.24
N TRP A 137 4.74 11.77 -0.32
CA TRP A 137 4.49 10.39 0.16
C TRP A 137 5.03 10.20 1.58
N ASN A 138 6.24 10.67 1.85
CA ASN A 138 6.84 10.60 3.18
C ASN A 138 6.04 11.45 4.18
N VAL A 139 5.57 12.63 3.76
CA VAL A 139 4.68 13.49 4.56
C VAL A 139 3.32 12.84 4.80
N LYS A 140 2.63 12.32 3.77
CA LYS A 140 1.35 11.62 3.92
C LYS A 140 1.49 10.38 4.80
N ARG A 141 2.59 9.63 4.68
CA ARG A 141 2.90 8.46 5.52
C ARG A 141 3.17 8.88 6.96
N ALA A 142 3.93 9.94 7.19
CA ALA A 142 4.20 10.49 8.51
C ALA A 142 2.93 11.04 9.17
N LEU A 143 2.09 11.77 8.44
CA LEU A 143 0.79 12.26 8.91
C LEU A 143 -0.17 11.11 9.24
N LYS A 144 -0.25 10.09 8.37
CA LYS A 144 -1.07 8.90 8.61
C LYS A 144 -0.58 8.14 9.84
N HIS A 145 0.74 7.98 10.01
CA HIS A 145 1.33 7.34 11.17
C HIS A 145 1.13 8.15 12.45
N SER A 146 1.33 9.47 12.40
CA SER A 146 1.09 10.40 13.50
C SER A 146 -0.37 10.37 13.94
N CYS A 147 -1.32 10.47 13.01
CA CYS A 147 -2.75 10.41 13.29
C CYS A 147 -3.15 9.04 13.88
N TYR A 148 -2.64 7.94 13.32
CA TYR A 148 -2.83 6.60 13.89
C TYR A 148 -2.31 6.50 15.33
N CYS A 149 -1.11 7.02 15.61
CA CYS A 149 -0.54 7.05 16.95
C CYS A 149 -1.39 7.88 17.92
N LEU A 150 -1.87 9.05 17.50
CA LEU A 150 -2.73 9.92 18.31
C LEU A 150 -4.06 9.21 18.64
N VAL A 151 -4.73 8.63 17.64
CA VAL A 151 -5.99 7.88 17.84
C VAL A 151 -5.75 6.68 18.76
N LYS A 152 -4.66 5.92 18.56
CA LYS A 152 -4.31 4.76 19.38
C LYS A 152 -4.00 5.14 20.84
N HIS A 153 -3.27 6.23 21.07
CA HIS A 153 -3.01 6.73 22.43
C HIS A 153 -4.28 7.23 23.11
N LYS A 154 -5.14 7.97 22.39
CA LYS A 154 -6.41 8.47 22.93
C LYS A 154 -7.34 7.33 23.33
N MET A 155 -7.42 6.26 22.54
CA MET A 155 -8.17 5.04 22.86
C MET A 155 -7.58 4.27 24.05
N ARG A 156 -6.25 4.18 24.18
CA ARG A 156 -5.59 3.56 25.34
C ARG A 156 -5.85 4.32 26.63
N ILE A 157 -5.82 5.65 26.60
CA ILE A 157 -6.10 6.48 27.78
C ILE A 157 -7.56 6.30 28.22
N LEU A 158 -8.52 6.33 27.29
CA LEU A 158 -9.94 6.14 27.59
C LEU A 158 -10.23 4.76 28.23
N LEU A 159 -9.54 3.70 27.76
CA LEU A 159 -9.68 2.35 28.29
C LEU A 159 -9.10 2.19 29.71
N LEU A 160 -8.08 2.95 30.09
CA LEU A 160 -7.43 2.85 31.41
C LEU A 160 -8.07 3.77 32.46
N THR A 161 -8.57 4.95 32.05
CA THR A 161 -9.20 5.88 32.99
C THR A 161 -10.58 5.41 33.44
N SER A 162 -11.34 4.74 32.57
CA SER A 162 -12.69 4.24 32.90
C SER A 162 -12.70 3.26 34.08
N PRO A 163 -11.88 2.17 34.11
CA PRO A 163 -11.83 1.25 35.24
C PRO A 163 -11.28 1.87 36.53
N LEU A 164 -10.30 2.78 36.44
CA LEU A 164 -9.73 3.47 37.61
C LEU A 164 -10.76 4.39 38.28
N LEU A 165 -11.56 5.11 37.49
CA LEU A 165 -12.66 5.94 38.01
C LEU A 165 -13.73 5.07 38.66
N VAL A 166 -14.13 3.96 38.03
CA VAL A 166 -15.09 3.01 38.63
C VAL A 166 -14.55 2.43 39.93
N PHE A 167 -13.27 2.03 39.97
CA PHE A 167 -12.62 1.54 41.19
C PHE A 167 -12.60 2.59 42.30
N PHE A 168 -12.27 3.84 41.98
CA PHE A 168 -12.28 4.95 42.94
C PHE A 168 -13.69 5.28 43.45
N MET A 169 -14.71 5.15 42.61
CA MET A 169 -16.10 5.32 43.03
C MET A 169 -16.58 4.16 43.91
N LEU A 170 -16.19 2.92 43.58
CA LEU A 170 -16.51 1.74 44.39
C LEU A 170 -15.81 1.78 45.76
N SER A 171 -14.54 2.23 45.84
CA SER A 171 -13.82 2.35 47.11
C SER A 171 -14.41 3.42 48.03
N LYS A 172 -14.93 4.51 47.46
CA LYS A 172 -15.70 5.51 48.23
C LYS A 172 -17.06 5.00 48.69
N LEU A 173 -17.72 4.13 47.91
CA LEU A 173 -18.97 3.50 48.32
C LEU A 173 -18.75 2.54 49.50
N THR A 174 -17.76 1.65 49.40
CA THR A 174 -17.45 0.69 50.47
C THR A 174 -16.99 1.38 51.75
N SER A 175 -16.22 2.46 51.65
CA SER A 175 -15.84 3.27 52.83
C SER A 175 -17.04 3.96 53.49
N ARG A 176 -18.09 4.30 52.74
CA ARG A 176 -19.31 4.90 53.32
C ARG A 176 -20.18 3.84 53.97
N THR A 177 -20.32 2.66 53.37
CA THR A 177 -21.09 1.56 53.97
C THR A 177 -20.45 1.08 55.27
N THR A 178 -19.13 0.89 55.31
CA THR A 178 -18.44 0.49 56.55
C THR A 178 -18.55 1.51 57.67
N LEU A 179 -18.57 2.82 57.35
CA LEU A 179 -18.79 3.88 58.33
C LEU A 179 -20.22 3.89 58.86
N LEU A 180 -21.22 3.69 57.99
CA LEU A 180 -22.62 3.61 58.38
C LEU A 180 -22.90 2.36 59.21
N ASP A 181 -22.29 1.22 58.88
CA ASP A 181 -22.38 -0.02 59.66
C ASP A 181 -21.75 0.14 61.04
N LEU A 182 -20.59 0.81 61.14
CA LEU A 182 -19.95 1.15 62.42
C LEU A 182 -20.80 2.11 63.26
N LEU A 183 -21.41 3.12 62.64
CA LEU A 183 -22.31 4.04 63.34
C LEU A 183 -23.59 3.35 63.80
N SER A 184 -24.14 2.41 63.02
CA SER A 184 -25.33 1.64 63.41
C SER A 184 -25.03 0.66 64.56
N LEU A 185 -23.87 -0.01 64.53
CA LEU A 185 -23.37 -0.86 65.62
C LEU A 185 -23.10 -0.07 66.90
N LYS A 186 -22.63 1.17 66.77
CA LYS A 186 -22.41 2.06 67.91
C LYS A 186 -23.71 2.66 68.44
N ALA A 187 -24.70 2.89 67.57
CA ALA A 187 -26.03 3.30 67.99
C ALA A 187 -26.77 2.16 68.71
N SER A 188 -26.66 0.91 68.22
CA SER A 188 -27.28 -0.26 68.87
C SER A 188 -26.70 -0.55 70.25
N SER A 189 -25.41 -0.31 70.48
CA SER A 189 -24.82 -0.43 71.83
C SER A 189 -25.22 0.72 72.77
N LEU A 190 -25.54 1.90 72.24
CA LEU A 190 -25.99 3.07 73.00
C LEU A 190 -27.48 2.99 73.41
N TRP A 191 -28.31 2.24 72.69
CA TRP A 191 -29.70 1.98 73.12
C TRP A 191 -29.80 1.28 74.49
N ASN A 192 -28.77 0.54 74.90
CA ASN A 192 -28.69 -0.08 76.23
C ASN A 192 -28.43 0.91 77.37
N TYR A 193 -28.19 2.20 77.07
CA TYR A 193 -27.86 3.25 78.05
C TYR A 193 -28.88 4.38 78.13
N LEU A 194 -30.00 4.32 77.40
CA LEU A 194 -31.03 5.35 77.49
C LEU A 194 -31.94 5.11 78.72
N PRO A 195 -32.02 6.08 79.65
CA PRO A 195 -32.91 5.98 80.81
C PRO A 195 -34.38 6.04 80.36
N CYS A 196 -35.20 5.10 80.84
CA CYS A 196 -36.64 5.11 80.67
C CYS A 196 -37.22 6.39 81.29
N PHE A 197 -37.52 7.40 80.47
CA PHE A 197 -38.25 8.57 80.92
C PHE A 197 -39.72 8.21 81.08
N GLY A 198 -40.15 8.07 82.34
CA GLY A 198 -41.56 7.99 82.71
C GLY A 198 -42.28 9.27 82.32
N THR A 199 -43.42 9.11 81.64
CA THR A 199 -44.36 10.19 81.34
C THR A 199 -45.12 10.61 82.60
N PRO A 200 -45.29 11.92 82.89
CA PRO A 200 -46.19 12.35 83.94
C PRO A 200 -47.56 12.70 83.36
N PHE A 201 -48.64 12.10 83.85
CA PHE A 201 -49.97 12.71 83.73
C PHE A 201 -50.88 12.27 84.89
N HIS A 202 -51.28 13.29 85.64
CA HIS A 202 -52.44 13.49 86.53
C HIS A 202 -52.90 12.41 87.51
#